data_AF-A0A7F8Q6F2-F1
#
_entry.id   AF-A0A7F8Q6F2-F1
#
_cell.length_a   1.000
_cell.length_b   1.000
_cell.length_c   1.000
_cell.angle_alpha   90.00
_cell.angle_beta   90.00
_cell.angle_gamma   90.00
#
_symmetry.space_group_name_H-M   'P 1'
#
loop_
_entity.id
_entity.type
_entity.pdbx_description
1 polymer ?
#
loop_
_entity_poly.entity_id
_entity_poly.type
_entity_poly.pdbx_seq_one_letter_code
_entity_poly.pdbx_strand_id
1 'polypeptide(L)'
;MREWRAKVQGTVHCFPISARLGEWQAVLQNMVSSYLVHHGYCATATAFARMTETPIQEEQASIKNRQKIQKLVLEGRVGEAIETTQRFYPGLLEHNPNLLFMLKCRQFVEMVNGTDSEVRSLSSRSPKSQDSYPGSPSLSPRHGPSSHMHNTDSPSCSNGVASTKSKQNHSKYPAPSSSSSSSSSSSSSSPSSVNYSESNSTDSTKSQPHSSTSNQETSDSEMEMEAEHYPNGVLESVSTRIVNGAYKHEDLQTDESSMDDGHPRRQLCGGNQAATERIILFGRELQALSEQLGREYGKNLAHTEMLQDAFSLLAYSDPWSCPVGQQLDPIQREPVCAALNSAILESQNLPKQPPLMLALGQASECLRLMARAGLGSCSFARVDDYLH
;
A
#
# COMPACT_ATOMS: atom_id res chain seq x y z
N MET A 1 2.98 -42.76 -17.47
CA MET A 1 2.82 -41.37 -16.96
C MET A 1 3.81 -40.99 -15.85
N ARG A 2 4.02 -41.82 -14.81
CA ARG A 2 4.98 -41.50 -13.71
C ARG A 2 6.43 -41.41 -14.19
N GLU A 3 6.87 -42.36 -15.00
CA GLU A 3 8.23 -42.40 -15.56
C GLU A 3 8.54 -41.20 -16.48
N TRP A 4 7.57 -40.80 -17.30
CA TRP A 4 7.69 -39.61 -18.15
C TRP A 4 7.80 -38.31 -17.35
N ARG A 5 7.06 -38.17 -16.25
CA ARG A 5 7.23 -37.04 -15.31
C ARG A 5 8.63 -37.02 -14.70
N ALA A 6 9.08 -38.15 -14.17
CA ALA A 6 10.42 -38.26 -13.58
C ALA A 6 11.53 -37.93 -14.59
N LYS A 7 11.37 -38.37 -15.85
CA LYS A 7 12.30 -38.06 -16.93
C LYS A 7 12.32 -36.56 -17.26
N VAL A 8 11.15 -35.93 -17.41
CA VAL A 8 11.04 -34.49 -17.68
C VAL A 8 11.62 -33.68 -16.52
N GLN A 9 11.25 -33.99 -15.27
CA GLN A 9 11.82 -33.35 -14.08
C GLN A 9 13.34 -33.51 -14.01
N GLY A 10 13.86 -34.71 -14.24
CA GLY A 10 15.31 -34.95 -14.27
C GLY A 10 16.00 -34.12 -15.35
N THR A 11 15.37 -33.94 -16.51
CA THR A 11 15.92 -33.10 -17.60
C THR A 11 15.98 -31.63 -17.19
N VAL A 12 14.98 -31.13 -16.45
CA VAL A 12 14.94 -29.76 -15.94
C VAL A 12 15.99 -29.55 -14.85
N HIS A 13 16.06 -30.44 -13.85
CA HIS A 13 17.03 -30.32 -12.75
C HIS A 13 18.48 -30.44 -13.22
N CYS A 14 18.74 -31.25 -14.24
CA CYS A 14 20.08 -31.41 -14.81
C CYS A 14 20.34 -30.46 -15.99
N PHE A 15 19.44 -29.49 -16.26
CA PHE A 15 19.65 -28.56 -17.36
C PHE A 15 20.91 -27.73 -17.09
N PRO A 16 21.91 -27.76 -18.00
CA PRO A 16 23.19 -27.14 -17.73
C PRO A 16 23.07 -25.62 -17.68
N ILE A 17 23.28 -25.05 -16.50
CA ILE A 17 23.48 -23.61 -16.35
C ILE A 17 24.92 -23.32 -16.80
N SER A 18 25.08 -22.64 -17.93
CA SER A 18 26.41 -22.40 -18.52
C SER A 18 27.29 -21.55 -17.59
N ALA A 19 28.49 -22.05 -17.24
CA ALA A 19 29.47 -21.37 -16.37
C ALA A 19 30.04 -20.06 -16.93
N ARG A 20 29.69 -19.67 -18.16
CA ARG A 20 30.08 -18.39 -18.78
C ARG A 20 29.34 -17.20 -18.16
N LEU A 21 28.28 -17.41 -17.38
CA LEU A 21 27.60 -16.37 -16.61
C LEU A 21 28.11 -16.34 -15.16
N GLY A 22 29.30 -15.82 -14.89
CA GLY A 22 29.62 -15.36 -13.51
C GLY A 22 28.55 -14.41 -12.93
N GLU A 23 27.67 -13.92 -13.80
CA GLU A 23 26.49 -13.10 -13.53
C GLU A 23 25.28 -13.83 -12.94
N TRP A 24 25.12 -15.17 -13.00
CA TRP A 24 23.86 -15.79 -12.54
C TRP A 24 23.62 -15.57 -11.04
N GLN A 25 24.67 -15.59 -10.23
CA GLN A 25 24.58 -15.27 -8.82
C GLN A 25 24.17 -13.80 -8.62
N ALA A 26 24.76 -12.86 -9.36
CA ALA A 26 24.40 -11.45 -9.33
C ALA A 26 22.96 -11.20 -9.81
N VAL A 27 22.51 -11.93 -10.84
CA VAL A 27 21.14 -11.90 -11.36
C VAL A 27 20.16 -12.40 -10.31
N LEU A 28 20.43 -13.55 -9.67
CA LEU A 28 19.59 -14.05 -8.58
C LEU A 28 19.56 -13.09 -7.39
N GLN A 29 20.71 -12.56 -6.99
CA GLN A 29 20.80 -11.58 -5.91
C GLN A 29 20.00 -10.31 -6.25
N ASN A 30 20.08 -9.82 -7.49
CA ASN A 30 19.29 -8.67 -7.94
C ASN A 30 17.78 -9.01 -7.99
N MET A 31 17.40 -10.20 -8.46
CA MET A 31 16.01 -10.66 -8.43
C MET A 31 15.44 -10.68 -7.01
N VAL A 32 16.19 -11.22 -6.06
CA VAL A 32 15.80 -11.27 -4.63
C VAL A 32 15.76 -9.87 -4.04
N SER A 33 16.81 -9.06 -4.21
CA SER A 33 16.87 -7.69 -3.70
C SER A 33 15.72 -6.82 -4.23
N SER A 34 15.48 -6.86 -5.54
CA SER A 34 14.36 -6.17 -6.18
C SER A 34 13.01 -6.62 -5.65
N TYR A 35 12.82 -7.93 -5.41
CA TYR A 35 11.60 -8.47 -4.81
C TYR A 35 11.40 -7.95 -3.37
N LEU A 36 12.45 -7.98 -2.55
CA LEU A 36 12.39 -7.50 -1.17
C LEU A 36 12.02 -6.01 -1.11
N VAL A 37 12.64 -5.18 -1.95
CA VAL A 37 12.36 -3.75 -2.03
C VAL A 37 10.95 -3.48 -2.54
N HIS A 38 10.52 -4.18 -3.60
CA HIS A 38 9.20 -4.02 -4.22
C HIS A 38 8.06 -4.27 -3.21
N HIS A 39 8.13 -5.38 -2.47
CA HIS A 39 7.15 -5.72 -1.43
C HIS A 39 7.36 -4.95 -0.11
N GLY A 40 8.41 -4.14 -0.02
CA GLY A 40 8.69 -3.33 1.14
C GLY A 40 9.22 -4.13 2.33
N TYR A 41 9.92 -5.25 2.12
CA TYR A 41 10.62 -5.98 3.19
C TYR A 41 11.91 -5.27 3.58
N CYS A 42 11.80 -4.08 4.14
CA CYS A 42 12.92 -3.16 4.15
C CYS A 42 14.10 -3.59 5.02
N ALA A 43 13.85 -4.07 6.23
CA ALA A 43 14.92 -4.56 7.10
C ALA A 43 15.69 -5.71 6.45
N THR A 44 14.96 -6.66 5.85
CA THR A 44 15.52 -7.79 5.10
C THR A 44 16.28 -7.32 3.87
N ALA A 45 15.74 -6.37 3.10
CA ALA A 45 16.40 -5.80 1.93
C ALA A 45 17.72 -5.12 2.31
N THR A 46 17.75 -4.35 3.39
CA THR A 46 18.96 -3.68 3.89
C THR A 46 20.01 -4.70 4.35
N ALA A 47 19.61 -5.72 5.12
CA ALA A 47 20.52 -6.78 5.54
C ALA A 47 21.08 -7.56 4.34
N PHE A 48 20.22 -7.88 3.38
CA PHE A 48 20.60 -8.57 2.14
C PHE A 48 21.55 -7.74 1.28
N ALA A 49 21.28 -6.44 1.11
CA ALA A 49 22.11 -5.50 0.37
C ALA A 49 23.52 -5.38 0.97
N ARG A 50 23.63 -5.35 2.31
CA ARG A 50 24.93 -5.34 3.02
C ARG A 50 25.74 -6.61 2.78
N MET A 51 25.08 -7.77 2.77
CA MET A 51 25.76 -9.07 2.60
C MET A 51 26.17 -9.35 1.14
N THR A 52 25.42 -8.83 0.18
CA THR A 52 25.60 -9.11 -1.26
C THR A 52 26.26 -7.96 -2.02
N GLU A 53 26.56 -6.86 -1.34
CA GLU A 53 27.04 -5.61 -1.94
C GLU A 53 26.14 -5.10 -3.09
N THR A 54 24.84 -5.45 -3.05
CA THR A 54 23.87 -5.01 -4.06
C THR A 54 23.24 -3.66 -3.66
N PRO A 55 23.33 -2.62 -4.51
CA PRO A 55 22.75 -1.32 -4.17
C PRO A 55 21.22 -1.36 -4.25
N ILE A 56 20.56 -0.74 -3.27
CA ILE A 56 19.11 -0.52 -3.29
C ILE A 56 18.84 0.74 -4.12
N GLN A 57 18.01 0.60 -5.17
CA GLN A 57 17.68 1.71 -6.08
C GLN A 57 16.70 2.72 -5.47
N GLU A 58 15.84 2.28 -4.55
CA GLU A 58 14.80 3.10 -3.95
C GLU A 58 15.22 3.68 -2.58
N GLU A 59 14.84 4.92 -2.30
CA GLU A 59 15.09 5.54 -1.00
C GLU A 59 14.32 4.85 0.13
N GLN A 60 15.00 4.65 1.26
CA GLN A 60 14.43 4.08 2.49
C GLN A 60 13.13 4.77 2.96
N ALA A 61 12.99 6.08 2.76
CA ALA A 61 11.78 6.83 3.10
C ALA A 61 10.60 6.46 2.19
N SER A 62 10.84 6.29 0.90
CA SER A 62 9.81 5.86 -0.08
C SER A 62 9.28 4.47 0.25
N ILE A 63 10.18 3.52 0.59
CA ILE A 63 9.79 2.17 1.00
C ILE A 63 8.87 2.22 2.23
N LYS A 64 9.20 3.03 3.23
CA LYS A 64 8.38 3.21 4.44
C LYS A 64 7.01 3.84 4.15
N ASN A 65 6.96 4.81 3.24
CA ASN A 65 5.70 5.43 2.81
C ASN A 65 4.79 4.40 2.14
N ARG A 66 5.33 3.57 1.23
CA ARG A 66 4.58 2.47 0.59
C ARG A 66 4.12 1.43 1.61
N GLN A 67 4.98 1.00 2.54
CA GLN A 67 4.60 0.09 3.62
C GLN A 67 3.41 0.62 4.43
N LYS A 68 3.44 1.91 4.78
CA LYS A 68 2.34 2.55 5.53
C LYS A 68 1.03 2.51 4.75
N ILE A 69 1.05 2.83 3.46
CA ILE A 69 -0.14 2.81 2.59
C ILE A 69 -0.66 1.37 2.44
N GLN A 70 0.21 0.41 2.13
CA GLN A 70 -0.17 -1.00 1.98
C GLN A 70 -0.79 -1.54 3.27
N LYS A 71 -0.21 -1.22 4.44
CA LYS A 71 -0.75 -1.60 5.75
C LYS A 71 -2.19 -1.07 5.95
N LEU A 72 -2.45 0.19 5.60
CA LEU A 72 -3.81 0.76 5.69
C LEU A 72 -4.82 0.01 4.80
N VAL A 73 -4.43 -0.33 3.56
CA VAL A 73 -5.30 -1.11 2.66
C VAL A 73 -5.57 -2.50 3.22
N LEU A 74 -4.53 -3.21 3.68
CA LEU A 74 -4.63 -4.57 4.22
C LEU A 74 -5.40 -4.62 5.54
N GLU A 75 -5.38 -3.55 6.35
CA GLU A 75 -6.21 -3.40 7.55
C GLU A 75 -7.68 -3.09 7.23
N GLY A 76 -8.02 -2.77 5.97
CA GLY A 76 -9.37 -2.37 5.56
C GLY A 76 -9.68 -0.88 5.76
N ARG A 77 -8.67 -0.05 6.09
CA ARG A 77 -8.78 1.40 6.26
C ARG A 77 -8.50 2.12 4.93
N VAL A 78 -9.29 1.79 3.93
CA VAL A 78 -9.03 2.20 2.53
C VAL A 78 -9.21 3.71 2.36
N GLY A 79 -10.15 4.34 3.06
CA GLY A 79 -10.28 5.80 3.04
C GLY A 79 -9.00 6.52 3.43
N GLU A 80 -8.37 6.11 4.54
CA GLU A 80 -7.10 6.65 5.01
C GLU A 80 -5.93 6.31 4.07
N ALA A 81 -5.97 5.14 3.43
CA ALA A 81 -4.98 4.76 2.42
C ALA A 81 -5.02 5.71 1.21
N ILE A 82 -6.21 6.09 0.75
CA ILE A 82 -6.42 7.06 -0.34
C ILE A 82 -5.85 8.43 0.07
N GLU A 83 -6.24 8.94 1.24
CA GLU A 83 -5.75 10.24 1.74
C GLU A 83 -4.23 10.26 1.91
N THR A 84 -3.66 9.19 2.48
CA THR A 84 -2.21 9.05 2.65
C THR A 84 -1.49 8.98 1.31
N THR A 85 -2.09 8.32 0.31
CA THR A 85 -1.55 8.27 -1.05
C THR A 85 -1.53 9.66 -1.69
N GLN A 86 -2.62 10.42 -1.61
CA GLN A 86 -2.68 11.79 -2.15
C GLN A 86 -1.69 12.74 -1.43
N ARG A 87 -1.45 12.50 -0.14
CA ARG A 87 -0.48 13.24 0.67
C ARG A 87 0.97 12.99 0.24
N PHE A 88 1.35 11.73 0.04
CA PHE A 88 2.74 11.34 -0.27
C PHE A 88 3.06 11.33 -1.77
N TYR A 89 2.06 11.11 -2.62
CA TYR A 89 2.18 10.99 -4.07
C TYR A 89 1.10 11.86 -4.75
N PRO A 90 1.21 13.20 -4.66
CA PRO A 90 0.22 14.11 -5.20
C PRO A 90 0.09 13.94 -6.72
N GLY A 91 -1.13 13.93 -7.24
CA GLY A 91 -1.41 13.71 -8.66
C GLY A 91 -1.57 12.24 -9.03
N LEU A 92 -1.08 11.27 -8.24
CA LEU A 92 -1.06 9.86 -8.65
C LEU A 92 -2.46 9.31 -8.95
N LEU A 93 -3.44 9.62 -8.11
CA LEU A 93 -4.81 9.12 -8.26
C LEU A 93 -5.60 9.93 -9.29
N GLU A 94 -5.28 11.22 -9.45
CA GLU A 94 -5.86 12.10 -10.47
C GLU A 94 -5.46 11.64 -11.90
N HIS A 95 -4.21 11.22 -12.09
CA HIS A 95 -3.74 10.69 -13.38
C HIS A 95 -4.19 9.23 -13.62
N ASN A 96 -4.65 8.52 -12.60
CA ASN A 96 -5.07 7.11 -12.68
C ASN A 96 -6.52 6.92 -12.21
N PRO A 97 -7.52 7.40 -12.97
CA PRO A 97 -8.93 7.36 -12.56
C PRO A 97 -9.46 5.93 -12.34
N ASN A 98 -8.98 4.95 -13.11
CA ASN A 98 -9.37 3.54 -12.92
C ASN A 98 -8.89 2.97 -11.58
N LEU A 99 -7.69 3.35 -11.12
CA LEU A 99 -7.16 2.93 -9.82
C LEU A 99 -7.94 3.59 -8.68
N LEU A 100 -8.21 4.90 -8.80
CA LEU A 100 -9.04 5.61 -7.83
C LEU A 100 -10.43 4.97 -7.72
N PHE A 101 -11.05 4.64 -8.85
CA PHE A 101 -12.34 3.98 -8.88
C PHE A 101 -12.31 2.61 -8.18
N MET A 102 -11.31 1.78 -8.48
CA MET A 102 -11.12 0.48 -7.82
C MET A 102 -10.91 0.62 -6.31
N LEU A 103 -10.11 1.60 -5.87
CA LEU A 103 -9.92 1.91 -4.44
C LEU A 103 -11.23 2.35 -3.78
N LYS A 104 -12.03 3.17 -4.45
CA LYS A 104 -13.33 3.61 -3.94
C LYS A 104 -14.36 2.47 -3.88
N CYS A 105 -14.35 1.55 -4.85
CA CYS A 105 -15.15 0.32 -4.77
C CYS A 105 -14.73 -0.53 -3.56
N ARG A 106 -13.42 -0.70 -3.33
CA ARG A 106 -12.92 -1.42 -2.15
C ARG A 106 -13.29 -0.70 -0.85
N GLN A 107 -13.17 0.63 -0.81
CA GLN A 107 -13.58 1.44 0.35
C GLN A 107 -15.07 1.19 0.69
N PHE A 108 -15.95 1.17 -0.30
CA PHE A 108 -17.36 0.86 -0.08
C PHE A 108 -17.57 -0.53 0.56
N VAL A 109 -16.88 -1.56 0.04
CA VAL A 109 -16.94 -2.92 0.60
C VAL A 109 -16.47 -2.94 2.07
N GLU A 110 -15.40 -2.21 2.41
CA GLU A 110 -14.91 -2.13 3.79
C GLU A 110 -15.82 -1.29 4.70
N MET A 111 -16.53 -0.30 4.17
CA MET A 111 -17.58 0.41 4.91
C MET A 111 -18.74 -0.52 5.24
N VAL A 112 -19.17 -1.36 4.28
CA VAL A 112 -20.18 -2.42 4.50
C VAL A 112 -19.70 -3.45 5.53
N ASN A 113 -18.42 -3.82 5.48
CA ASN A 113 -17.79 -4.74 6.44
C ASN A 113 -17.60 -4.10 7.85
N GLY A 114 -17.67 -2.77 7.95
CA GLY A 114 -17.48 -2.02 9.20
C GLY A 114 -16.02 -1.84 9.64
N THR A 115 -15.07 -2.11 8.76
CA THR A 115 -13.63 -2.00 8.99
C THR A 115 -13.09 -0.61 8.64
N ASP A 116 -13.72 0.09 7.69
CA ASP A 116 -13.31 1.44 7.31
C ASP A 116 -13.63 2.48 8.40
N SER A 117 -12.72 3.43 8.58
CA SER A 117 -12.74 4.41 9.68
C SER A 117 -13.96 5.35 9.65
N GLU A 118 -14.52 5.61 8.46
CA GLU A 118 -15.71 6.46 8.33
C GLU A 118 -16.94 5.88 9.03
N VAL A 119 -17.05 4.55 9.10
CA VAL A 119 -18.19 3.84 9.70
C VAL A 119 -17.85 3.25 11.07
N ARG A 120 -16.60 2.82 11.26
CA ARG A 120 -16.10 2.30 12.53
C ARG A 120 -16.21 3.33 13.66
N SER A 121 -15.90 4.60 13.37
CA SER A 121 -16.00 5.71 14.33
C SER A 121 -17.44 6.02 14.78
N LEU A 122 -18.42 5.76 13.90
CA LEU A 122 -19.84 5.91 14.21
C LEU A 122 -20.38 4.73 15.02
N SER A 123 -19.83 3.53 14.80
CA SER A 123 -20.23 2.29 15.48
C SER A 123 -19.70 2.17 16.91
N SER A 124 -18.60 2.86 17.24
CA SER A 124 -18.04 2.90 18.60
C SER A 124 -18.73 3.91 19.54
N ARG A 125 -19.50 4.86 19.00
CA ARG A 125 -20.39 5.72 19.80
C ARG A 125 -21.72 5.02 20.04
N SER A 126 -21.74 4.10 21.00
CA SER A 126 -22.99 3.50 21.46
C SER A 126 -23.90 4.58 22.10
N PRO A 127 -25.23 4.61 21.81
CA PRO A 127 -26.15 5.60 22.41
C PRO A 127 -26.42 5.42 23.91
N LYS A 128 -25.76 4.49 24.61
CA LYS A 128 -26.05 4.12 26.01
C LYS A 128 -25.27 4.96 27.03
N SER A 129 -25.22 6.27 26.87
CA SER A 129 -24.87 7.19 27.95
C SER A 129 -25.26 8.62 27.58
N GLN A 130 -26.57 8.88 27.45
CA GLN A 130 -27.09 10.24 27.32
C GLN A 130 -28.07 10.57 28.46
N ASP A 131 -27.82 10.00 29.64
CA ASP A 131 -28.41 10.46 30.91
C ASP A 131 -27.31 11.05 31.77
N SER A 132 -27.06 12.36 31.62
CA SER A 132 -26.36 13.15 32.63
C SER A 132 -26.91 14.58 32.57
N TYR A 133 -27.73 14.90 33.57
CA TYR A 133 -28.35 16.20 33.81
C TYR A 133 -27.32 17.34 33.87
N PRO A 134 -27.63 18.56 33.37
CA PRO A 134 -26.76 19.70 33.49
C PRO A 134 -26.91 20.33 34.87
N GLY A 135 -25.98 20.07 35.79
CA GLY A 135 -25.95 20.79 37.05
C GLY A 135 -25.11 20.14 38.13
N SER A 136 -23.79 20.34 38.10
CA SER A 136 -22.94 20.37 39.31
C SER A 136 -21.58 21.01 38.99
N PRO A 137 -21.11 22.00 39.76
CA PRO A 137 -19.79 22.61 39.55
C PRO A 137 -18.69 21.78 40.24
N SER A 138 -17.56 21.65 39.55
CA SER A 138 -16.34 20.99 40.05
C SER A 138 -15.63 21.87 41.08
N LEU A 139 -15.51 21.39 42.33
CA LEU A 139 -14.62 21.95 43.35
C LEU A 139 -13.26 21.24 43.30
N SER A 140 -12.22 21.96 42.90
CA SER A 140 -10.82 21.51 43.04
C SER A 140 -10.29 21.85 44.44
N PRO A 141 -9.57 20.94 45.14
CA PRO A 141 -8.94 21.25 46.42
C PRO A 141 -7.62 22.03 46.25
N ARG A 142 -7.48 23.12 47.01
CA ARG A 142 -6.23 23.83 47.26
C ARG A 142 -5.37 23.09 48.30
N HIS A 143 -4.07 22.98 48.05
CA HIS A 143 -3.04 22.81 49.08
C HIS A 143 -1.93 23.86 48.88
N GLY A 144 -1.46 24.48 49.97
CA GLY A 144 -0.21 25.25 50.07
C GLY A 144 0.70 24.66 51.17
N PRO A 145 1.63 25.40 51.79
CA PRO A 145 2.82 26.08 51.22
C PRO A 145 4.14 25.78 52.01
N SER A 146 5.32 26.01 51.41
CA SER A 146 6.67 26.28 52.01
C SER A 146 7.77 25.88 51.01
N SER A 147 8.99 26.41 50.94
CA SER A 147 9.72 27.58 51.48
C SER A 147 11.14 27.55 50.84
N HIS A 148 11.94 28.62 51.02
CA HIS A 148 13.34 28.90 50.61
C HIS A 148 13.52 29.78 49.35
N MET A 149 14.43 30.78 49.26
CA MET A 149 15.06 31.78 50.16
C MET A 149 15.95 32.67 49.24
N HIS A 150 15.92 34.01 49.42
CA HIS A 150 16.95 35.05 49.11
C HIS A 150 17.60 35.13 47.70
N ASN A 151 17.96 36.27 47.09
CA ASN A 151 18.18 37.66 47.52
C ASN A 151 18.30 38.60 46.29
N THR A 152 17.91 39.88 46.44
CA THR A 152 18.52 41.16 45.90
C THR A 152 19.02 41.17 44.44
N ASP A 153 18.63 42.06 43.51
CA ASP A 153 18.71 43.53 43.55
C ASP A 153 18.10 44.12 42.25
N SER A 154 17.66 45.37 42.31
CA SER A 154 17.30 46.26 41.17
C SER A 154 18.41 47.34 41.04
N PRO A 155 18.44 48.30 40.07
CA PRO A 155 17.36 48.71 39.14
C PRO A 155 17.76 49.18 37.71
N SER A 156 16.71 49.45 36.91
CA SER A 156 16.51 50.59 35.98
C SER A 156 17.49 50.89 34.83
N CYS A 157 16.97 50.91 33.60
CA CYS A 157 16.90 52.16 32.83
C CYS A 157 15.77 52.14 31.78
N SER A 158 15.16 53.31 31.62
CA SER A 158 13.97 53.63 30.83
C SER A 158 14.30 54.24 29.46
N ASN A 159 13.41 54.02 28.48
CA ASN A 159 12.85 54.96 27.48
C ASN A 159 12.30 54.11 26.31
N GLY A 160 11.00 54.07 26.00
CA GLY A 160 10.17 55.17 25.47
C GLY A 160 10.58 55.43 24.01
N VAL A 161 9.80 55.23 22.95
CA VAL A 161 8.49 55.85 22.65
C VAL A 161 7.78 55.15 21.47
N ALA A 162 6.46 55.33 21.44
CA ALA A 162 5.47 54.81 20.50
C ALA A 162 5.49 55.46 19.10
N SER A 163 4.91 54.79 18.10
CA SER A 163 3.51 55.03 17.67
C SER A 163 3.27 54.76 16.17
N THR A 164 2.08 54.23 15.91
CA THR A 164 1.44 53.92 14.63
C THR A 164 0.84 55.15 13.94
N LYS A 165 0.84 55.21 12.58
CA LYS A 165 -0.35 55.38 11.70
C LYS A 165 -0.04 55.88 10.27
N SER A 166 -0.62 55.16 9.30
CA SER A 166 -1.27 55.54 8.03
C SER A 166 -1.01 56.89 7.32
N LYS A 167 -0.75 56.86 6.00
CA LYS A 167 -1.67 57.21 4.87
C LYS A 167 -0.94 57.56 3.55
N GLN A 168 -1.41 56.92 2.47
CA GLN A 168 -1.61 57.30 1.05
C GLN A 168 -1.04 58.60 0.39
N ASN A 169 -0.67 58.40 -0.90
CA ASN A 169 -0.78 59.24 -2.13
C ASN A 169 0.46 59.96 -2.70
N HIS A 170 0.96 59.57 -3.89
CA HIS A 170 0.64 60.18 -5.21
C HIS A 170 1.43 59.61 -6.43
N SER A 171 0.67 59.25 -7.49
CA SER A 171 0.87 59.36 -8.96
C SER A 171 2.25 59.38 -9.66
N LYS A 172 2.46 58.47 -10.65
CA LYS A 172 2.64 58.78 -12.10
C LYS A 172 2.83 57.51 -12.98
N TYR A 173 2.06 57.42 -14.08
CA TYR A 173 2.21 56.54 -15.27
C TYR A 173 3.20 57.17 -16.30
N PRO A 174 3.65 56.54 -17.44
CA PRO A 174 2.96 55.52 -18.27
C PRO A 174 3.77 54.39 -18.98
N ALA A 175 3.00 53.43 -19.57
CA ALA A 175 3.06 52.55 -20.78
C ALA A 175 4.35 52.44 -21.66
N PRO A 176 4.55 51.43 -22.58
CA PRO A 176 3.59 50.59 -23.37
C PRO A 176 3.85 49.05 -23.32
N SER A 177 2.91 48.11 -23.56
CA SER A 177 2.08 47.69 -24.72
C SER A 177 2.75 46.82 -25.82
N SER A 178 2.56 45.50 -25.68
CA SER A 178 1.98 44.51 -26.63
C SER A 178 2.37 44.45 -28.12
N SER A 179 2.44 43.18 -28.60
CA SER A 179 1.93 42.59 -29.87
C SER A 179 3.02 41.77 -30.60
N SER A 180 2.77 40.79 -31.46
CA SER A 180 1.84 39.64 -31.60
C SER A 180 2.21 38.96 -32.95
N SER A 181 1.70 37.74 -33.21
CA SER A 181 1.65 37.03 -34.53
C SER A 181 2.95 36.30 -34.97
N SER A 182 2.97 35.13 -35.64
CA SER A 182 1.94 34.24 -36.21
C SER A 182 2.58 32.94 -36.82
N SER A 183 1.82 31.83 -36.78
CA SER A 183 1.58 30.79 -37.82
C SER A 183 2.65 29.84 -38.42
N SER A 184 2.18 28.59 -38.65
CA SER A 184 2.55 27.55 -39.66
C SER A 184 3.80 26.69 -39.37
N SER A 185 3.95 25.41 -39.73
CA SER A 185 3.13 24.30 -40.28
C SER A 185 4.01 23.03 -40.34
N SER A 186 3.42 21.84 -40.16
CA SER A 186 3.81 20.49 -40.65
C SER A 186 5.25 20.14 -41.09
N SER A 187 5.81 19.03 -40.59
CA SER A 187 6.05 17.79 -41.38
C SER A 187 6.93 16.75 -40.66
N SER A 188 6.62 15.50 -40.96
CA SER A 188 7.28 14.22 -40.64
C SER A 188 8.75 14.11 -41.05
N SER A 189 9.53 13.26 -40.36
CA SER A 189 10.25 12.10 -40.93
C SER A 189 11.25 11.48 -39.93
N SER A 190 11.15 10.16 -39.70
CA SER A 190 12.29 9.30 -39.39
C SER A 190 13.18 9.15 -40.64
N PRO A 191 14.45 8.70 -40.53
CA PRO A 191 14.67 7.27 -40.83
C PRO A 191 15.84 6.58 -40.06
N SER A 192 15.58 5.30 -39.74
CA SER A 192 16.42 4.10 -39.90
C SER A 192 17.96 4.09 -39.69
N SER A 193 18.37 3.22 -38.76
CA SER A 193 19.34 2.10 -38.89
C SER A 193 20.38 2.10 -40.03
N VAL A 194 21.66 1.82 -39.70
CA VAL A 194 22.39 0.59 -40.09
C VAL A 194 23.79 0.48 -39.45
N ASN A 195 24.04 -0.74 -38.94
CA ASN A 195 25.25 -1.59 -39.01
C ASN A 195 26.64 -1.17 -38.48
N TYR A 196 27.08 -1.99 -37.52
CA TYR A 196 28.28 -2.83 -37.52
C TYR A 196 29.53 -2.30 -38.23
N SER A 197 30.58 -2.11 -37.45
CA SER A 197 31.93 -2.54 -37.82
C SER A 197 32.70 -2.91 -36.56
N GLU A 198 32.99 -4.21 -36.43
CA GLU A 198 34.04 -4.74 -35.59
C GLU A 198 35.39 -4.16 -36.02
N SER A 199 36.24 -3.84 -35.05
CA SER A 199 37.69 -3.79 -35.26
C SER A 199 38.37 -4.15 -33.95
N ASN A 200 38.92 -5.37 -33.93
CA ASN A 200 39.95 -5.83 -33.01
C ASN A 200 41.22 -4.98 -33.15
N SER A 201 41.90 -4.73 -32.03
CA SER A 201 43.34 -5.01 -31.80
C SER A 201 43.83 -4.19 -30.60
N THR A 202 44.08 -4.87 -29.48
CA THR A 202 45.39 -5.29 -28.94
C THR A 202 46.16 -4.20 -28.20
N ASP A 203 46.17 -4.39 -26.88
CA ASP A 203 47.36 -4.54 -26.05
C ASP A 203 48.24 -3.33 -25.68
N SER A 204 48.77 -3.46 -24.47
CA SER A 204 49.99 -2.88 -23.91
C SER A 204 49.88 -1.65 -22.99
N THR A 205 50.04 -2.00 -21.70
CA THR A 205 51.02 -1.49 -20.73
C THR A 205 50.75 -0.20 -19.94
N LYS A 206 50.47 -0.42 -18.64
CA LYS A 206 51.25 0.01 -17.47
C LYS A 206 51.81 1.45 -17.45
N SER A 207 51.15 2.31 -16.69
CA SER A 207 51.81 3.39 -15.92
C SER A 207 50.92 3.92 -14.79
N GLN A 208 51.29 3.56 -13.56
CA GLN A 208 51.19 4.40 -12.36
C GLN A 208 52.57 5.08 -12.17
N PRO A 209 52.82 6.05 -11.24
CA PRO A 209 52.00 6.46 -10.07
C PRO A 209 51.99 7.98 -9.75
N HIS A 210 51.39 8.30 -8.58
CA HIS A 210 51.46 9.50 -7.72
C HIS A 210 50.39 10.58 -8.01
N SER A 211 49.50 10.94 -7.07
CA SER A 211 49.83 11.55 -5.77
C SER A 211 48.61 11.63 -4.81
N SER A 212 48.95 11.88 -3.55
CA SER A 212 48.22 11.61 -2.30
C SER A 212 47.19 12.65 -1.84
N THR A 213 46.59 12.37 -0.67
CA THR A 213 45.88 13.22 0.32
C THR A 213 44.35 13.13 0.29
N SER A 214 43.58 13.01 1.39
CA SER A 214 43.83 12.83 2.83
C SER A 214 42.47 12.54 3.52
N ASN A 215 42.48 11.59 4.45
CA ASN A 215 41.69 11.41 5.70
C ASN A 215 40.24 11.91 5.84
N GLN A 216 39.33 11.04 6.30
CA GLN A 216 38.82 11.14 7.68
C GLN A 216 38.12 9.86 8.15
N GLU A 217 38.60 9.32 9.27
CA GLU A 217 37.96 8.29 10.10
C GLU A 217 36.91 8.93 11.02
N THR A 218 35.76 8.28 11.21
CA THR A 218 34.98 8.31 12.47
C THR A 218 34.17 7.01 12.53
N SER A 219 34.57 6.07 13.40
CA SER A 219 33.94 5.80 14.70
C SER A 219 32.80 4.78 14.65
N ASP A 220 33.15 3.57 15.06
CA ASP A 220 32.26 2.49 15.50
C ASP A 220 31.42 2.93 16.70
N SER A 221 30.14 2.55 16.65
CA SER A 221 29.29 2.45 17.84
C SER A 221 28.31 1.32 17.61
N GLU A 222 28.62 0.21 18.27
CA GLU A 222 27.81 -0.99 18.39
C GLU A 222 26.49 -0.65 19.09
N MET A 223 25.35 -1.02 18.50
CA MET A 223 24.04 -0.86 19.12
C MET A 223 23.35 -2.23 19.16
N GLU A 224 23.26 -2.77 20.37
CA GLU A 224 22.48 -3.97 20.69
C GLU A 224 21.00 -3.73 20.34
N MET A 225 20.39 -4.66 19.60
CA MET A 225 18.98 -4.62 19.25
C MET A 225 18.22 -5.65 20.10
N GLU A 226 17.31 -5.17 20.95
CA GLU A 226 16.31 -6.03 21.57
C GLU A 226 15.36 -6.59 20.50
N ALA A 227 15.16 -7.91 20.54
CA ALA A 227 14.40 -8.66 19.56
C ALA A 227 12.90 -8.62 19.88
N GLU A 228 12.19 -7.65 19.31
CA GLU A 228 10.73 -7.70 19.20
C GLU A 228 10.33 -8.75 18.14
N HIS A 229 9.70 -9.82 18.60
CA HIS A 229 9.26 -10.96 17.79
C HIS A 229 8.16 -10.53 16.79
N TYR A 230 8.45 -10.61 15.50
CA TYR A 230 7.43 -10.63 14.45
C TYR A 230 7.11 -12.10 14.10
N PRO A 231 5.85 -12.55 14.13
CA PRO A 231 5.51 -13.88 13.66
C PRO A 231 5.59 -13.92 12.13
N ASN A 232 6.44 -14.81 11.62
CA ASN A 232 6.54 -15.16 10.21
C ASN A 232 5.23 -15.81 9.73
N GLY A 233 4.67 -15.29 8.65
CA GLY A 233 3.54 -15.89 7.94
C GLY A 233 3.98 -17.18 7.23
N VAL A 234 3.86 -18.31 7.92
CA VAL A 234 3.66 -19.63 7.32
C VAL A 234 2.39 -20.17 7.95
N LEU A 235 1.28 -20.08 7.20
CA LEU A 235 0.00 -20.64 7.61
C LEU A 235 0.02 -22.15 7.33
N GLU A 236 0.56 -22.91 8.28
CA GLU A 236 0.24 -24.34 8.37
C GLU A 236 -0.98 -24.50 9.29
N SER A 237 -1.99 -25.15 8.73
CA SER A 237 -3.30 -25.37 9.33
C SER A 237 -3.20 -26.23 10.59
N VAL A 238 -3.38 -25.64 11.77
CA VAL A 238 -3.73 -26.37 13.00
C VAL A 238 -4.81 -25.59 13.73
N SER A 239 -6.02 -26.16 13.77
CA SER A 239 -7.15 -25.70 14.56
C SER A 239 -6.82 -25.69 16.05
N THR A 240 -6.62 -24.50 16.62
CA THR A 240 -6.75 -24.28 18.07
C THR A 240 -8.14 -23.74 18.37
N ARG A 241 -9.02 -24.69 18.71
CA ARG A 241 -10.29 -24.42 19.39
C ARG A 241 -9.99 -23.62 20.68
N ILE A 242 -10.50 -22.41 20.80
CA ILE A 242 -10.60 -21.75 22.10
C ILE A 242 -11.97 -22.13 22.67
N VAL A 243 -11.97 -23.20 23.47
CA VAL A 243 -13.08 -23.59 24.33
C VAL A 243 -12.99 -22.73 25.57
N ASN A 244 -13.89 -21.76 25.72
CA ASN A 244 -14.22 -21.19 27.02
C ASN A 244 -15.59 -21.74 27.44
N GLY A 245 -15.55 -22.91 28.06
CA GLY A 245 -16.63 -23.43 28.88
C GLY A 245 -16.52 -22.86 30.29
N ALA A 246 -17.62 -22.30 30.77
CA ALA A 246 -17.87 -22.12 32.19
C ALA A 246 -19.37 -22.37 32.43
N TYR A 247 -19.76 -23.65 32.39
CA TYR A 247 -21.07 -24.09 32.83
C TYR A 247 -20.93 -24.57 34.28
N LYS A 248 -21.58 -23.87 35.20
CA LYS A 248 -21.94 -24.41 36.51
C LYS A 248 -23.46 -24.63 36.52
N HIS A 249 -23.84 -25.90 36.68
CA HIS A 249 -25.12 -26.43 37.21
C HIS A 249 -25.25 -25.98 38.69
N GLU A 250 -26.38 -25.74 39.37
CA GLU A 250 -27.83 -25.95 39.24
C GLU A 250 -28.54 -24.65 39.71
N ASP A 251 -29.82 -24.32 39.45
CA ASP A 251 -31.04 -24.94 39.96
C ASP A 251 -32.30 -24.38 39.25
N LEU A 252 -33.38 -25.18 39.29
CA LEU A 252 -34.71 -24.97 38.71
C LEU A 252 -35.43 -23.67 39.14
N GLN A 253 -36.03 -22.95 38.17
CA GLN A 253 -37.46 -22.60 38.21
C GLN A 253 -37.99 -22.00 36.90
N THR A 254 -39.19 -22.47 36.56
CA THR A 254 -40.09 -22.23 35.44
C THR A 254 -40.36 -20.75 35.13
N ASP A 255 -40.21 -20.33 33.87
CA ASP A 255 -41.22 -19.47 33.23
C ASP A 255 -41.13 -19.49 31.68
N GLU A 256 -42.31 -19.47 31.06
CA GLU A 256 -42.58 -19.68 29.64
C GLU A 256 -42.29 -18.40 28.82
N SER A 257 -41.26 -18.37 27.97
CA SER A 257 -41.25 -17.49 26.79
C SER A 257 -40.23 -17.90 25.72
N SER A 258 -40.78 -18.29 24.56
CA SER A 258 -40.22 -18.29 23.20
C SER A 258 -38.69 -18.23 23.03
N MET A 259 -38.11 -19.35 22.60
CA MET A 259 -36.73 -19.44 22.12
C MET A 259 -36.54 -18.63 20.83
N ASP A 260 -35.83 -17.49 20.91
CA ASP A 260 -35.18 -16.88 19.75
C ASP A 260 -33.76 -17.47 19.62
N ASP A 261 -33.49 -18.09 18.48
CA ASP A 261 -32.29 -18.87 18.18
C ASP A 261 -31.06 -17.94 18.15
N GLY A 262 -30.21 -18.06 19.17
CA GLY A 262 -29.12 -17.14 19.52
C GLY A 262 -27.87 -17.24 18.64
N HIS A 263 -28.01 -17.16 17.33
CA HIS A 263 -26.88 -16.78 16.47
C HIS A 263 -26.83 -15.24 16.38
N PRO A 264 -25.70 -14.59 16.70
CA PRO A 264 -25.58 -13.14 16.51
C PRO A 264 -25.68 -12.86 15.00
N ARG A 265 -26.87 -12.46 14.55
CA ARG A 265 -27.09 -12.02 13.17
C ARG A 265 -26.12 -10.87 12.90
N ARG A 266 -25.17 -11.09 12.00
CA ARG A 266 -24.28 -10.04 11.50
C ARG A 266 -25.11 -9.11 10.65
N GLN A 267 -25.68 -8.10 11.28
CA GLN A 267 -26.47 -7.08 10.61
C GLN A 267 -25.54 -6.07 9.96
N LEU A 268 -25.92 -5.54 8.79
CA LEU A 268 -25.25 -4.41 8.15
C LEU A 268 -24.94 -3.31 9.19
N CYS A 269 -23.65 -3.02 9.36
CA CYS A 269 -23.13 -2.04 10.33
C CYS A 269 -23.63 -2.22 11.78
N GLY A 270 -23.95 -3.45 12.21
CA GLY A 270 -24.48 -3.71 13.55
C GLY A 270 -25.80 -2.99 13.84
N GLY A 271 -26.57 -2.63 12.80
CA GLY A 271 -27.83 -1.90 12.93
C GLY A 271 -27.67 -0.39 13.16
N ASN A 272 -26.46 0.16 13.05
CA ASN A 272 -26.26 1.60 13.20
C ASN A 272 -26.82 2.36 11.99
N GLN A 273 -27.86 3.15 12.24
CA GLN A 273 -28.55 3.94 11.21
C GLN A 273 -27.62 4.97 10.57
N ALA A 274 -26.81 5.69 11.35
CA ALA A 274 -25.91 6.72 10.83
C ALA A 274 -24.81 6.11 9.94
N ALA A 275 -24.31 4.94 10.30
CA ALA A 275 -23.38 4.16 9.49
C ALA A 275 -24.00 3.74 8.15
N THR A 276 -25.23 3.22 8.21
CA THR A 276 -25.97 2.78 7.03
C THR A 276 -26.25 3.95 6.09
N GLU A 277 -26.69 5.10 6.61
CA GLU A 277 -26.89 6.32 5.83
C GLU A 277 -25.60 6.78 5.15
N ARG A 278 -24.46 6.72 5.86
CA ARG A 278 -23.16 7.09 5.28
C ARG A 278 -22.75 6.16 4.14
N ILE A 279 -23.00 4.85 4.27
CA ILE A 279 -22.74 3.90 3.18
C ILE A 279 -23.61 4.20 1.96
N ILE A 280 -24.90 4.48 2.16
CA ILE A 280 -25.81 4.80 1.06
C ILE A 280 -25.35 6.09 0.34
N LEU A 281 -24.96 7.11 1.09
CA LEU A 281 -24.43 8.35 0.52
C LEU A 281 -23.15 8.09 -0.29
N PHE A 282 -22.20 7.35 0.28
CA PHE A 282 -20.97 6.97 -0.44
C PHE A 282 -21.27 6.15 -1.70
N GLY A 283 -22.23 5.22 -1.64
CA GLY A 283 -22.66 4.45 -2.82
C GLY A 283 -23.18 5.33 -3.95
N ARG A 284 -23.89 6.41 -3.63
CA ARG A 284 -24.34 7.41 -4.63
C ARG A 284 -23.18 8.19 -5.23
N GLU A 285 -22.21 8.60 -4.41
CA GLU A 285 -20.99 9.27 -4.89
C GLU A 285 -20.20 8.34 -5.82
N LEU A 286 -20.09 7.06 -5.47
CA LEU A 286 -19.40 6.05 -6.26
C LEU A 286 -20.09 5.78 -7.61
N GLN A 287 -21.42 5.73 -7.62
CA GLN A 287 -22.22 5.64 -8.85
C GLN A 287 -21.99 6.85 -9.75
N ALA A 288 -22.03 8.06 -9.19
CA ALA A 288 -21.78 9.30 -9.93
C ALA A 288 -20.36 9.33 -10.54
N LEU A 289 -19.35 8.85 -9.80
CA LEU A 289 -17.99 8.71 -10.29
C LEU A 289 -17.92 7.75 -11.49
N SER A 290 -18.58 6.58 -11.43
CA SER A 290 -18.62 5.65 -12.56
C SER A 290 -19.27 6.25 -13.80
N GLU A 291 -20.36 6.99 -13.63
CA GLU A 291 -21.03 7.68 -14.74
C GLU A 291 -20.14 8.77 -15.35
N GLN A 292 -19.43 9.53 -14.52
CA GLN A 292 -18.47 10.52 -15.00
C GLN A 292 -17.37 9.85 -15.83
N LEU A 293 -16.74 8.79 -15.31
CA LEU A 293 -15.73 8.04 -16.05
C LEU A 293 -16.28 7.44 -17.35
N GLY A 294 -17.53 6.98 -17.32
CA GLY A 294 -18.24 6.49 -18.51
C GLY A 294 -18.46 7.55 -19.59
N ARG A 295 -18.65 8.82 -19.21
CA ARG A 295 -18.78 9.95 -20.14
C ARG A 295 -17.43 10.39 -20.71
N GLU A 296 -16.38 10.40 -19.90
CA GLU A 296 -15.05 10.88 -20.28
C GLU A 296 -14.23 9.86 -21.07
N TYR A 297 -14.27 8.59 -20.67
CA TYR A 297 -13.41 7.51 -21.19
C TYR A 297 -14.18 6.38 -21.87
N GLY A 298 -15.52 6.45 -21.89
CA GLY A 298 -16.39 5.41 -22.43
C GLY A 298 -16.77 4.33 -21.40
N LYS A 299 -17.70 3.45 -21.79
CA LYS A 299 -18.19 2.40 -20.90
C LYS A 299 -17.10 1.37 -20.59
N ASN A 300 -16.84 1.16 -19.30
CA ASN A 300 -15.94 0.13 -18.82
C ASN A 300 -16.76 -0.99 -18.14
N LEU A 301 -16.70 -2.19 -18.71
CA LEU A 301 -17.43 -3.35 -18.20
C LEU A 301 -16.97 -3.73 -16.79
N ALA A 302 -15.65 -3.67 -16.53
CA ALA A 302 -15.10 -3.97 -15.21
C ALA A 302 -15.59 -3.00 -14.14
N HIS A 303 -15.79 -1.71 -14.47
CA HIS A 303 -16.37 -0.75 -13.53
C HIS A 303 -17.81 -1.12 -13.18
N THR A 304 -18.58 -1.55 -14.19
CA THR A 304 -19.97 -1.94 -14.02
C THR A 304 -20.07 -3.19 -13.14
N GLU A 305 -19.22 -4.18 -13.38
CA GLU A 305 -19.14 -5.41 -12.57
C GLU A 305 -18.74 -5.12 -11.12
N MET A 306 -17.70 -4.30 -10.89
CA MET A 306 -17.28 -3.91 -9.54
C MET A 306 -18.40 -3.23 -8.75
N LEU A 307 -19.18 -2.34 -9.38
CA LEU A 307 -20.33 -1.70 -8.74
C LEU A 307 -21.44 -2.69 -8.42
N GLN A 308 -21.77 -3.55 -9.38
CA GLN A 308 -22.83 -4.53 -9.22
C GLN A 308 -22.51 -5.46 -8.05
N ASP A 309 -21.29 -5.98 -7.99
CA ASP A 309 -20.83 -6.83 -6.89
C ASP A 309 -20.87 -6.07 -5.56
N ALA A 310 -20.29 -4.88 -5.49
CA ALA A 310 -20.27 -4.08 -4.27
C ALA A 310 -21.69 -3.76 -3.76
N PHE A 311 -22.57 -3.24 -4.62
CA PHE A 311 -23.92 -2.82 -4.24
C PHE A 311 -24.84 -3.99 -3.91
N SER A 312 -24.60 -5.18 -4.48
CA SER A 312 -25.38 -6.37 -4.15
C SER A 312 -25.27 -6.75 -2.66
N LEU A 313 -24.19 -6.38 -1.98
CA LEU A 313 -24.02 -6.59 -0.54
C LEU A 313 -25.09 -5.87 0.30
N LEU A 314 -25.64 -4.76 -0.21
CA LEU A 314 -26.72 -4.02 0.47
C LEU A 314 -28.10 -4.65 0.30
N ALA A 315 -28.26 -5.59 -0.65
CA ALA A 315 -29.54 -6.24 -0.90
C ALA A 315 -29.91 -7.29 0.18
N TYR A 316 -28.98 -7.61 1.07
CA TYR A 316 -29.13 -8.64 2.10
C TYR A 316 -28.96 -8.03 3.50
N SER A 317 -29.77 -8.50 4.46
CA SER A 317 -29.67 -8.04 5.85
C SER A 317 -28.34 -8.43 6.51
N ASP A 318 -27.81 -9.59 6.12
CA ASP A 318 -26.45 -10.04 6.43
C ASP A 318 -25.61 -10.03 5.13
N PRO A 319 -24.65 -9.11 4.98
CA PRO A 319 -23.79 -9.03 3.81
C PRO A 319 -22.99 -10.31 3.50
N TRP A 320 -22.70 -11.15 4.52
CA TRP A 320 -21.99 -12.42 4.32
C TRP A 320 -22.86 -13.51 3.69
N SER A 321 -24.20 -13.37 3.78
CA SER A 321 -25.15 -14.26 3.12
C SER A 321 -25.33 -13.96 1.62
N CYS A 322 -24.77 -12.85 1.14
CA CYS A 322 -24.82 -12.46 -0.26
C CYS A 322 -24.04 -13.45 -1.15
N PRO A 323 -24.47 -13.73 -2.40
CA PRO A 323 -23.71 -14.56 -3.34
C PRO A 323 -22.27 -14.10 -3.58
N VAL A 324 -22.00 -12.80 -3.46
CA VAL A 324 -20.65 -12.21 -3.55
C VAL A 324 -20.08 -11.86 -2.18
N GLY A 325 -20.56 -12.50 -1.10
CA GLY A 325 -20.08 -12.28 0.27
C GLY A 325 -18.57 -12.46 0.44
N GLN A 326 -17.94 -13.26 -0.42
CA GLN A 326 -16.48 -13.41 -0.49
C GLN A 326 -15.73 -12.09 -0.73
N GLN A 327 -16.39 -11.07 -1.30
CA GLN A 327 -15.82 -9.72 -1.44
C GLN A 327 -15.40 -9.12 -0.08
N LEU A 328 -16.05 -9.52 1.01
CA LEU A 328 -15.75 -9.08 2.37
C LEU A 328 -14.51 -9.75 2.97
N ASP A 329 -13.99 -10.82 2.35
CA ASP A 329 -12.82 -11.51 2.85
C ASP A 329 -11.58 -10.60 2.83
N PRO A 330 -10.74 -10.63 3.88
CA PRO A 330 -9.52 -9.82 3.93
C PRO A 330 -8.58 -10.09 2.75
N ILE A 331 -8.58 -11.31 2.20
CA ILE A 331 -7.73 -11.67 1.04
C ILE A 331 -8.06 -10.83 -0.19
N GLN A 332 -9.29 -10.36 -0.33
CA GLN A 332 -9.71 -9.50 -1.45
C GLN A 332 -9.12 -8.08 -1.39
N ARG A 333 -8.40 -7.73 -0.31
CA ARG A 333 -7.62 -6.48 -0.21
C ARG A 333 -6.32 -6.56 -1.00
N GLU A 334 -5.75 -7.76 -1.17
CA GLU A 334 -4.44 -7.96 -1.78
C GLU A 334 -4.34 -7.46 -3.23
N PRO A 335 -5.32 -7.73 -4.14
CA PRO A 335 -5.23 -7.25 -5.51
C PRO A 335 -5.20 -5.72 -5.62
N VAL A 336 -6.03 -5.05 -4.81
CA VAL A 336 -6.12 -3.57 -4.78
C VAL A 336 -4.85 -2.98 -4.17
N CYS A 337 -4.33 -3.60 -3.11
CA CYS A 337 -3.06 -3.22 -2.48
C CYS A 337 -1.88 -3.34 -3.46
N ALA A 338 -1.80 -4.46 -4.20
CA ALA A 338 -0.77 -4.70 -5.19
C ALA A 338 -0.86 -3.71 -6.37
N ALA A 339 -2.06 -3.41 -6.85
CA ALA A 339 -2.27 -2.43 -7.91
C ALA A 339 -1.89 -1.01 -7.48
N LEU A 340 -2.25 -0.60 -6.26
CA LEU A 340 -1.83 0.69 -5.69
C LEU A 340 -0.30 0.77 -5.54
N ASN A 341 0.34 -0.27 -4.99
CA ASN A 341 1.80 -0.32 -4.87
C ASN A 341 2.48 -0.22 -6.25
N SER A 342 1.94 -0.93 -7.25
CA SER A 342 2.44 -0.91 -8.63
C SER A 342 2.37 0.50 -9.24
N ALA A 343 1.25 1.21 -9.04
CA ALA A 343 1.09 2.57 -9.52
C ALA A 343 2.00 3.57 -8.81
N ILE A 344 2.25 3.39 -7.51
CA ILE A 344 3.22 4.21 -6.77
C ILE A 344 4.62 4.03 -7.35
N LEU A 345 5.05 2.79 -7.56
CA LEU A 345 6.36 2.50 -8.15
C LEU A 345 6.47 3.09 -9.57
N GLU A 346 5.46 2.90 -10.42
CA GLU A 346 5.45 3.43 -11.79
C GLU A 346 5.52 4.97 -11.80
N SER A 347 4.83 5.65 -10.89
CA SER A 347 4.89 7.12 -10.76
C SER A 347 6.29 7.64 -10.41
N GLN A 348 7.14 6.80 -9.82
CA GLN A 348 8.52 7.09 -9.48
C GLN A 348 9.52 6.52 -10.50
N ASN A 349 9.04 6.06 -11.66
CA ASN A 349 9.84 5.39 -12.70
C ASN A 349 10.52 4.10 -12.22
N LEU A 350 9.94 3.43 -11.23
CA LEU A 350 10.37 2.13 -10.73
C LEU A 350 9.53 1.00 -11.36
N PRO A 351 10.08 -0.22 -11.46
CA PRO A 351 9.37 -1.33 -12.08
C PRO A 351 8.12 -1.73 -11.28
N LYS A 352 6.97 -1.77 -11.96
CA LYS A 352 5.68 -2.19 -11.40
C LYS A 352 5.64 -3.63 -10.88
N GLN A 353 6.51 -4.50 -11.40
CA GLN A 353 6.64 -5.89 -10.97
C GLN A 353 8.12 -6.25 -10.81
N PRO A 354 8.49 -7.04 -9.79
CA PRO A 354 9.87 -7.47 -9.62
C PRO A 354 10.25 -8.49 -10.73
N PRO A 355 11.51 -8.50 -11.19
CA PRO A 355 11.97 -9.41 -12.24
C PRO A 355 11.70 -10.89 -11.94
N LEU A 356 11.73 -11.28 -10.67
CA LEU A 356 11.42 -12.65 -10.22
C LEU A 356 9.99 -13.07 -10.60
N MET A 357 9.00 -12.19 -10.37
CA MET A 357 7.60 -12.46 -10.74
C MET A 357 7.43 -12.50 -12.26
N LEU A 358 8.12 -11.63 -13.00
CA LEU A 358 8.09 -11.64 -14.45
C LEU A 358 8.66 -12.95 -15.01
N ALA A 359 9.78 -13.43 -14.48
CA ALA A 359 10.37 -14.71 -14.87
C ALA A 359 9.42 -15.89 -14.60
N LEU A 360 8.75 -15.90 -13.44
CA LEU A 360 7.76 -16.93 -13.09
C LEU A 360 6.55 -16.90 -14.05
N GLY A 361 6.04 -15.71 -14.36
CA GLY A 361 4.95 -15.52 -15.31
C GLY A 361 5.33 -15.95 -16.72
N GLN A 362 6.53 -15.59 -17.18
CA GLN A 362 7.07 -16.01 -18.48
C GLN A 362 7.25 -17.54 -18.55
N ALA A 363 7.75 -18.18 -17.49
CA ALA A 363 7.88 -19.63 -17.44
C ALA A 363 6.51 -20.33 -17.54
N SER A 364 5.51 -19.83 -16.81
CA SER A 364 4.14 -20.34 -16.84
C SER A 364 3.49 -20.18 -18.22
N GLU A 365 3.64 -19.00 -18.82
CA GLU A 365 3.13 -18.69 -20.15
C GLU A 365 3.84 -19.51 -21.24
N CYS A 366 5.16 -19.71 -21.12
CA CYS A 366 5.93 -20.55 -22.02
C CYS A 366 5.40 -22.00 -22.02
N LEU A 367 5.18 -22.60 -20.84
CA LEU A 367 4.58 -23.94 -20.73
C LEU A 367 3.19 -24.01 -21.38
N ARG A 368 2.37 -22.97 -21.20
CA ARG A 368 1.04 -22.86 -21.81
C ARG A 368 1.12 -22.80 -23.35
N LEU A 369 2.06 -22.03 -23.89
CA LEU A 369 2.28 -21.92 -25.33
C LEU A 369 2.85 -23.22 -25.92
N MET A 370 3.78 -23.87 -25.21
CA MET A 370 4.30 -25.19 -25.59
C MET A 370 3.19 -26.24 -25.67
N ALA A 371 2.24 -26.21 -24.73
CA ALA A 371 1.08 -27.11 -24.74
C ALA A 371 0.20 -26.88 -25.97
N ARG A 372 -0.05 -25.61 -26.33
CA ARG A 372 -0.79 -25.24 -27.54
C ARG A 372 -0.05 -25.63 -28.83
N ALA A 373 1.27 -25.62 -28.82
CA ALA A 373 2.10 -26.06 -29.93
C ALA A 373 2.20 -27.60 -30.04
N GLY A 374 1.56 -28.36 -29.14
CA GLY A 374 1.54 -29.82 -29.18
C GLY A 374 2.80 -30.48 -28.61
N LEU A 375 3.62 -29.75 -27.84
CA LEU A 375 4.79 -30.31 -27.17
C LEU A 375 4.36 -31.16 -25.96
N GLY A 376 4.07 -32.44 -26.19
CA GLY A 376 3.52 -33.34 -25.15
C GLY A 376 4.35 -33.42 -23.86
N SER A 377 5.66 -33.15 -23.91
CA SER A 377 6.55 -33.11 -22.74
C SER A 377 6.17 -32.02 -21.72
N CYS A 378 5.60 -30.88 -22.14
CA CYS A 378 5.25 -29.80 -21.22
C CYS A 378 4.04 -30.13 -20.33
N SER A 379 3.21 -31.10 -20.73
CA SER A 379 2.10 -31.60 -19.88
C SER A 379 2.58 -32.26 -18.58
N PHE A 380 3.87 -32.61 -18.52
CA PHE A 380 4.52 -33.25 -17.39
C PHE A 380 5.36 -32.30 -16.53
N ALA A 381 5.36 -31.00 -16.86
CA ALA A 381 6.05 -29.97 -16.09
C ALA A 381 5.06 -28.89 -15.68
N ARG A 382 4.97 -28.61 -14.37
CA ARG A 382 4.28 -27.44 -13.84
C ARG A 382 5.28 -26.59 -13.08
N VAL A 383 5.16 -25.27 -13.18
CA VAL A 383 6.03 -24.36 -12.42
C VAL A 383 5.87 -24.59 -10.92
N ASP A 384 4.64 -24.83 -10.46
CA ASP A 384 4.29 -25.14 -9.07
C ASP A 384 5.09 -26.31 -8.49
N ASP A 385 5.43 -27.32 -9.30
CA ASP A 385 6.18 -28.50 -8.86
C ASP A 385 7.61 -28.16 -8.40
N TYR A 386 8.11 -26.97 -8.72
CA TYR A 386 9.47 -26.50 -8.40
C TYR A 386 9.49 -25.38 -7.35
N LEU A 387 8.34 -24.99 -6.79
CA LEU A 387 8.23 -23.94 -5.76
C LEU A 387 8.19 -24.50 -4.33
N HIS A 388 8.42 -25.81 -4.16
CA HIS A 388 8.28 -26.54 -2.90
C HIS A 388 9.61 -27.04 -2.32
#